data_AF-A0A1X2A108-F1
#
_entry.id   AF-A0A1X2A108-F1
#
_cell.length_a   1.000
_cell.length_b   1.000
_cell.length_c   1.000
_cell.angle_alpha   90.00
_cell.angle_beta   90.00
_cell.angle_gamma   90.00
#
_symmetry.space_group_name_H-M   'P 1'
#
loop_
_entity.id
_entity.type
_entity.pdbx_description
1 polymer ?
#
loop_
_entity_poly.entity_id
_entity_poly.type
_entity_poly.pdbx_seq_one_letter_code
_entity_poly.pdbx_strand_id
1 'polypeptide(L)'
;MANFAVLPPEINSLLMFSGAGSGPMLEAAAAWDGLASELGSAASSFSAVTSGLTDQAWQGAASQAMAAAATPYAGWLSQAAAQAAGAAGQARAVASAFEAAQAATVHPLLVELNRNSFVQMVRSNWFGLNAPAIAELESEYETMWAQDVSAMVGYHGGASAAAAALTPAQTLQDLLQNLPNLGVGNIGSANLGGGNKGSGNVGNGNTGSSNLGGGNIGNNNIGSGNTGDHNFGSGNIGNRNIGFGNSGNLVSSNPGGNVGIGNNGNNNVGFGNSGNGNYGGGNFGNGNIGGGNTGNNDIGFGLTGSNQIGIGNSYFDRTTNQFHFGGLNSGSGNIGFGNSGTGNIGFFNSGSGNVGMFNTGANTLNVGNLNDLGFGNSGSNNIGIGNSGFANNGFGNSGAQNTGFGNSGQNNTGNWNSGAVNTGDGNSGFTNTGFWNSGATNTGVGVTTDSGIPNSGFGNVGDDISGFFNTASGGSFNGEVSGFFNKVSGGSVFNYQVSGIGNNIVPDPNNVFLSTAVAGYASGLFNMITGSSGLFGLSRMLP
;
A
#
# COMPACT_ATOMS: atom_id res chain seq x y z
N MET A 1 -6.54 49.59 -2.60
CA MET A 1 -6.12 50.45 -3.72
C MET A 1 -4.74 50.98 -3.37
N ALA A 2 -3.78 50.94 -4.30
CA ALA A 2 -2.46 51.52 -4.04
C ALA A 2 -2.57 53.06 -4.03
N ASN A 3 -1.87 53.72 -3.10
CA ASN A 3 -1.81 55.17 -3.06
C ASN A 3 -0.48 55.63 -3.65
N PHE A 4 -0.45 56.02 -4.93
CA PHE A 4 0.77 56.45 -5.61
C PHE A 4 1.40 57.70 -4.98
N ALA A 5 0.60 58.52 -4.25
CA ALA A 5 1.06 59.72 -3.54
C ALA A 5 1.86 59.43 -2.25
N VAL A 6 2.10 58.16 -1.88
CA VAL A 6 3.07 57.80 -0.82
C VAL A 6 4.31 57.06 -1.36
N LEU A 7 4.43 56.93 -2.68
CA LEU A 7 5.60 56.35 -3.35
C LEU A 7 6.44 57.49 -3.94
N PRO A 8 7.76 57.57 -3.67
CA PRO A 8 8.62 58.60 -4.25
C PRO A 8 8.82 58.38 -5.75
N PRO A 9 9.29 59.40 -6.51
CA PRO A 9 9.45 59.31 -7.95
C PRO A 9 10.38 58.18 -8.38
N GLU A 10 11.44 57.83 -7.64
CA GLU A 10 12.29 56.67 -7.94
C GLU A 10 11.49 55.37 -8.07
N ILE A 11 10.40 55.21 -7.33
CA ILE A 11 9.54 54.01 -7.36
C ILE A 11 8.47 54.12 -8.43
N ASN A 12 7.76 55.25 -8.54
CA ASN A 12 6.72 55.43 -9.57
C ASN A 12 7.35 55.39 -10.99
N SER A 13 8.44 56.13 -11.21
CA SER A 13 9.23 56.13 -12.44
C SER A 13 9.75 54.73 -12.77
N LEU A 14 10.45 54.06 -11.84
CA LEU A 14 11.04 52.74 -12.12
C LEU A 14 9.98 51.69 -12.44
N LEU A 15 8.85 51.68 -11.74
CA LEU A 15 7.77 50.73 -12.02
C LEU A 15 7.18 50.94 -13.42
N MET A 16 6.91 52.19 -13.82
CA MET A 16 6.33 52.54 -15.14
C MET A 16 7.29 52.29 -16.32
N PHE A 17 8.60 52.47 -16.12
CA PHE A 17 9.62 52.18 -17.13
C PHE A 17 10.14 50.72 -17.09
N SER A 18 9.55 49.86 -16.26
CA SER A 18 9.85 48.42 -16.18
C SER A 18 8.74 47.55 -16.78
N GLY A 19 9.07 46.30 -17.11
CA GLY A 19 8.10 45.31 -17.59
C GLY A 19 7.99 45.21 -19.11
N ALA A 20 6.85 44.69 -19.59
CA ALA A 20 6.66 44.25 -20.98
C ALA A 20 6.08 45.32 -21.94
N GLY A 21 5.78 46.52 -21.44
CA GLY A 21 5.11 47.58 -22.21
C GLY A 21 3.67 47.24 -22.63
N SER A 22 3.16 47.95 -23.62
CA SER A 22 1.79 47.77 -24.16
C SER A 22 1.60 46.54 -25.06
N GLY A 23 2.69 45.96 -25.59
CA GLY A 23 2.68 44.89 -26.59
C GLY A 23 1.71 43.74 -26.30
N PRO A 24 1.79 43.06 -25.14
CA PRO A 24 0.90 41.93 -24.81
C PRO A 24 -0.59 42.30 -24.77
N MET A 25 -0.93 43.56 -24.47
CA MET A 25 -2.32 44.04 -24.48
C MET A 25 -2.81 44.35 -25.90
N LEU A 26 -1.91 44.80 -26.77
CA LEU A 26 -2.20 44.99 -28.20
C LEU A 26 -2.35 43.64 -28.94
N GLU A 27 -1.55 42.64 -28.57
CA GLU A 27 -1.72 41.25 -29.04
C GLU A 27 -3.07 40.66 -28.60
N ALA A 28 -3.44 40.86 -27.33
CA ALA A 28 -4.76 40.47 -26.83
C ALA A 28 -5.90 41.17 -27.58
N ALA A 29 -5.77 42.46 -27.89
CA ALA A 29 -6.74 43.19 -28.69
C ALA A 29 -6.90 42.60 -30.10
N ALA A 30 -5.79 42.28 -30.78
CA ALA A 30 -5.81 41.67 -32.11
C ALA A 30 -6.46 40.26 -32.09
N ALA A 31 -6.23 39.47 -31.04
CA ALA A 31 -6.88 38.16 -30.88
C ALA A 31 -8.41 38.29 -30.70
N TRP A 32 -8.87 39.28 -29.92
CA TRP A 32 -10.29 39.56 -29.75
C TRP A 32 -10.97 40.10 -31.03
N ASP A 33 -10.30 40.96 -31.82
CA ASP A 33 -10.80 41.37 -33.13
C ASP A 33 -10.91 40.18 -34.10
N GLY A 34 -9.92 39.27 -34.10
CA GLY A 34 -9.94 38.06 -34.91
C GLY A 34 -11.15 37.18 -34.58
N LEU A 35 -11.42 36.95 -33.29
CA LEU A 35 -12.61 36.22 -32.85
C LEU A 35 -13.92 36.93 -33.26
N ALA A 36 -13.97 38.26 -33.17
CA ALA A 36 -15.12 39.04 -33.63
C ALA A 36 -15.38 38.89 -35.14
N SER A 37 -14.31 38.92 -35.94
CA SER A 37 -14.33 38.74 -37.39
C SER A 37 -14.87 37.35 -37.79
N GLU A 38 -14.36 36.28 -37.15
CA GLU A 38 -14.82 34.91 -37.42
C GLU A 38 -16.30 34.71 -37.02
N LEU A 39 -16.71 35.19 -35.85
CA LEU A 39 -18.10 35.08 -35.38
C LEU A 39 -19.07 35.87 -36.27
N GLY A 40 -18.70 37.08 -36.71
CA GLY A 40 -19.51 37.88 -37.64
C GLY A 40 -19.59 37.27 -39.04
N SER A 41 -18.50 36.66 -39.52
CA SER A 41 -18.45 35.94 -40.79
C SER A 41 -19.30 34.66 -40.75
N ALA A 42 -19.26 33.92 -39.64
CA ALA A 42 -20.12 32.77 -39.41
C ALA A 42 -21.61 33.17 -39.37
N ALA A 43 -21.97 34.26 -38.68
CA ALA A 43 -23.33 34.79 -38.64
C ALA A 43 -23.85 35.15 -40.04
N SER A 44 -23.00 35.82 -40.83
CA SER A 44 -23.30 36.25 -42.20
C SER A 44 -23.50 35.05 -43.14
N SER A 45 -22.58 34.08 -43.08
CA SER A 45 -22.62 32.85 -43.88
C SER A 45 -23.85 32.00 -43.56
N PHE A 46 -24.12 31.77 -42.27
CA PHE A 46 -25.28 30.99 -41.82
C PHE A 46 -26.61 31.66 -42.24
N SER A 47 -26.70 32.99 -42.16
CA SER A 47 -27.86 33.75 -42.63
C SER A 47 -28.04 33.61 -44.15
N ALA A 48 -26.97 33.75 -44.93
CA ALA A 48 -27.01 33.66 -46.39
C ALA A 48 -27.38 32.25 -46.91
N VAL A 49 -26.91 31.20 -46.23
CA VAL A 49 -27.34 29.81 -46.52
C VAL A 49 -28.81 29.61 -46.18
N THR A 50 -29.28 30.17 -45.05
CA THR A 50 -30.68 30.05 -44.62
C THR A 50 -31.62 30.75 -45.61
N SER A 51 -31.34 31.99 -46.00
CA SER A 51 -32.18 32.71 -46.97
C SER A 51 -32.08 32.12 -48.38
N GLY A 52 -30.88 31.77 -48.85
CA GLY A 52 -30.69 31.13 -50.16
C GLY A 52 -31.48 29.81 -50.29
N LEU A 53 -31.72 29.11 -49.18
CA LEU A 53 -32.54 27.90 -49.14
C LEU A 53 -34.05 28.19 -49.13
N THR A 54 -34.53 29.22 -48.40
CA THR A 54 -35.95 29.62 -48.39
C THR A 54 -36.41 30.25 -49.70
N ASP A 55 -35.51 31.00 -50.34
CA ASP A 55 -35.84 31.85 -51.48
C ASP A 55 -35.81 31.09 -52.82
N GLN A 56 -35.24 29.86 -52.81
CA GLN A 56 -35.17 28.96 -53.96
C GLN A 56 -36.21 27.83 -53.88
N ALA A 57 -35.76 26.56 -53.84
CA ALA A 57 -36.62 25.41 -54.08
C ALA A 57 -37.44 24.94 -52.86
N TRP A 58 -37.05 25.30 -51.63
CA TRP A 58 -37.76 24.87 -50.43
C TRP A 58 -38.66 25.98 -49.90
N GLN A 59 -39.93 25.97 -50.35
CA GLN A 59 -40.93 26.98 -49.99
C GLN A 59 -42.09 26.39 -49.18
N GLY A 60 -42.90 27.27 -48.57
CA GLY A 60 -44.07 26.90 -47.77
C GLY A 60 -43.80 26.74 -46.27
N ALA A 61 -44.84 26.35 -45.52
CA ALA A 61 -44.87 26.45 -44.06
C ALA A 61 -43.73 25.68 -43.34
N ALA A 62 -43.30 24.53 -43.85
CA ALA A 62 -42.18 23.77 -43.28
C ALA A 62 -40.84 24.50 -43.40
N SER A 63 -40.60 25.15 -44.54
CA SER A 63 -39.41 25.98 -44.77
C SER A 63 -39.42 27.23 -43.89
N GLN A 64 -40.57 27.91 -43.79
CA GLN A 64 -40.76 29.06 -42.89
C GLN A 64 -40.50 28.69 -41.41
N ALA A 65 -40.97 27.53 -40.95
CA ALA A 65 -40.73 27.04 -39.60
C ALA A 65 -39.24 26.74 -39.34
N MET A 66 -38.54 26.16 -40.33
CA MET A 66 -37.10 25.88 -40.24
C MET A 66 -36.25 27.16 -40.23
N ALA A 67 -36.60 28.17 -41.05
CA ALA A 67 -35.95 29.48 -41.02
C ALA A 67 -36.20 30.20 -39.68
N ALA A 68 -37.42 30.16 -39.15
CA ALA A 68 -37.74 30.72 -37.84
C ALA A 68 -36.94 30.04 -36.69
N ALA A 69 -36.67 28.73 -36.80
CA ALA A 69 -35.81 28.00 -35.87
C ALA A 69 -34.31 28.31 -36.03
N ALA A 70 -33.87 28.76 -37.20
CA ALA A 70 -32.48 29.11 -37.50
C ALA A 70 -32.10 30.53 -37.01
N THR A 71 -33.01 31.50 -37.12
CA THR A 71 -32.79 32.92 -36.76
C THR A 71 -32.11 33.15 -35.40
N PRO A 72 -32.46 32.47 -34.29
CA PRO A 72 -31.81 32.66 -33.00
C PRO A 72 -30.29 32.40 -33.02
N TYR A 73 -29.80 31.48 -33.85
CA TYR A 73 -28.37 31.16 -33.92
C TYR A 73 -27.57 32.26 -34.64
N ALA A 74 -28.10 32.81 -35.73
CA ALA A 74 -27.51 33.97 -36.40
C ALA A 74 -27.47 35.20 -35.47
N GLY A 75 -28.53 35.43 -34.71
CA GLY A 75 -28.60 36.48 -33.69
C GLY A 75 -27.57 36.28 -32.57
N TRP A 76 -27.41 35.04 -32.08
CA TRP A 76 -26.42 34.67 -31.08
C TRP A 76 -24.98 34.94 -31.55
N LEU A 77 -24.62 34.47 -32.75
CA LEU A 77 -23.29 34.69 -33.35
C LEU A 77 -23.00 36.19 -33.52
N SER A 78 -23.98 36.96 -33.96
CA SER A 78 -23.87 38.41 -34.13
C SER A 78 -23.63 39.14 -32.80
N GLN A 79 -24.31 38.72 -31.73
CA GLN A 79 -24.07 39.26 -30.38
C GLN A 79 -22.69 38.87 -29.85
N ALA A 80 -22.29 37.61 -30.00
CA ALA A 80 -20.96 37.14 -29.59
C ALA A 80 -19.82 37.91 -30.30
N ALA A 81 -19.96 38.18 -31.60
CA ALA A 81 -19.04 39.02 -32.37
C ALA A 81 -18.91 40.44 -31.79
N ALA A 82 -20.05 41.07 -31.44
CA ALA A 82 -20.06 42.41 -30.86
C ALA A 82 -19.38 42.46 -29.48
N GLN A 83 -19.55 41.43 -28.64
CA GLN A 83 -18.87 41.35 -27.34
C GLN A 83 -17.34 41.19 -27.50
N ALA A 84 -16.89 40.37 -28.45
CA ALA A 84 -15.48 40.20 -28.75
C ALA A 84 -14.83 41.51 -29.26
N ALA A 85 -15.50 42.23 -30.16
CA ALA A 85 -15.04 43.54 -30.63
C ALA A 85 -14.98 44.59 -29.50
N GLY A 86 -15.94 44.55 -28.56
CA GLY A 86 -15.93 45.37 -27.35
C GLY A 86 -14.69 45.11 -26.48
N ALA A 87 -14.35 43.84 -26.25
CA ALA A 87 -13.15 43.46 -25.49
C ALA A 87 -11.86 43.94 -26.16
N ALA A 88 -11.74 43.82 -27.49
CA ALA A 88 -10.61 44.36 -28.25
C ALA A 88 -10.48 45.88 -28.12
N GLY A 89 -11.61 46.60 -28.12
CA GLY A 89 -11.67 48.04 -27.87
C GLY A 89 -11.10 48.44 -26.51
N GLN A 90 -11.51 47.76 -25.43
CA GLN A 90 -11.02 48.09 -24.08
C GLN A 90 -9.57 47.69 -23.86
N ALA A 91 -9.10 46.59 -24.47
CA ALA A 91 -7.68 46.22 -24.44
C ALA A 91 -6.80 47.33 -25.05
N ARG A 92 -7.18 47.88 -26.21
CA ARG A 92 -6.53 49.08 -26.79
C ARG A 92 -6.59 50.29 -25.85
N ALA A 93 -7.73 50.55 -25.21
CA ALA A 93 -7.85 51.67 -24.28
C ALA A 93 -6.91 51.56 -23.06
N VAL A 94 -6.70 50.35 -22.51
CA VAL A 94 -5.71 50.10 -21.45
C VAL A 94 -4.28 50.28 -21.97
N ALA A 95 -3.97 49.80 -23.17
CA ALA A 95 -2.66 49.99 -23.79
C ALA A 95 -2.31 51.48 -23.98
N SER A 96 -3.23 52.27 -24.52
CA SER A 96 -3.03 53.72 -24.69
C SER A 96 -3.01 54.47 -23.36
N ALA A 97 -3.72 54.00 -22.32
CA ALA A 97 -3.63 54.58 -20.98
C ALA A 97 -2.25 54.32 -20.34
N PHE A 98 -1.63 53.16 -20.58
CA PHE A 98 -0.25 52.87 -20.18
C PHE A 98 0.74 53.74 -20.94
N GLU A 99 0.62 53.84 -22.27
CA GLU A 99 1.54 54.64 -23.11
C GLU A 99 1.47 56.13 -22.77
N ALA A 100 0.27 56.68 -22.55
CA ALA A 100 0.09 58.07 -22.10
C ALA A 100 0.67 58.31 -20.70
N ALA A 101 0.59 57.33 -19.80
CA ALA A 101 1.18 57.42 -18.48
C ALA A 101 2.72 57.36 -18.54
N GLN A 102 3.29 56.40 -19.26
CA GLN A 102 4.74 56.28 -19.46
C GLN A 102 5.35 57.53 -20.13
N ALA A 103 4.61 58.17 -21.03
CA ALA A 103 5.02 59.44 -21.64
C ALA A 103 4.90 60.67 -20.69
N ALA A 104 4.11 60.56 -19.62
CA ALA A 104 3.90 61.63 -18.63
C ALA A 104 4.75 61.44 -17.35
N THR A 105 5.09 60.20 -17.00
CA THR A 105 5.97 59.85 -15.88
C THR A 105 7.40 60.33 -16.16
N VAL A 106 8.12 60.73 -15.11
CA VAL A 106 9.52 61.16 -15.18
C VAL A 106 10.41 59.97 -15.56
N HIS A 107 11.42 60.20 -16.39
CA HIS A 107 12.38 59.15 -16.73
C HIS A 107 13.34 58.90 -15.53
N PRO A 108 13.56 57.65 -15.06
CA PRO A 108 14.32 57.36 -13.84
C PRO A 108 15.71 58.05 -13.74
N LEU A 109 16.42 58.19 -14.86
CA LEU A 109 17.73 58.87 -14.91
C LEU A 109 17.67 60.36 -14.52
N LEU A 110 16.52 61.04 -14.67
CA LEU A 110 16.35 62.43 -14.25
C LEU A 110 16.26 62.54 -12.73
N VAL A 111 15.53 61.61 -12.10
CA VAL A 111 15.44 61.49 -10.64
C VAL A 111 16.84 61.20 -10.07
N GLU A 112 17.54 60.21 -10.64
CA GLU A 112 18.91 59.87 -10.25
C GLU A 112 19.90 61.05 -10.43
N LEU A 113 19.79 61.80 -11.53
CA LEU A 113 20.65 62.96 -11.81
C LEU A 113 20.45 64.08 -10.77
N ASN A 114 19.20 64.40 -10.44
CA ASN A 114 18.87 65.38 -9.41
C ASN A 114 19.37 64.95 -8.02
N ARG A 115 19.12 63.69 -7.61
CA ARG A 115 19.56 63.16 -6.31
C ARG A 115 21.09 63.09 -6.19
N ASN A 116 21.80 62.72 -7.25
CA ASN A 116 23.26 62.80 -7.29
C ASN A 116 23.75 64.26 -7.18
N SER A 117 23.11 65.20 -7.89
CA SER A 117 23.44 66.62 -7.84
C SER A 117 23.24 67.21 -6.44
N PHE A 118 22.14 66.86 -5.77
CA PHE A 118 21.86 67.22 -4.38
C PHE A 118 22.98 66.76 -3.44
N VAL A 119 23.41 65.50 -3.54
CA VAL A 119 24.51 64.96 -2.72
C VAL A 119 25.83 65.70 -2.97
N GLN A 120 26.14 66.10 -4.21
CA GLN A 120 27.35 66.89 -4.49
C GLN A 120 27.26 68.33 -3.94
N MET A 121 26.10 68.98 -4.04
CA MET A 121 25.88 70.32 -3.47
C MET A 121 25.97 70.31 -1.94
N VAL A 122 25.41 69.29 -1.28
CA VAL A 122 25.55 69.08 0.17
C VAL A 122 27.01 68.84 0.57
N ARG A 123 27.73 67.95 -0.12
CA ARG A 123 29.16 67.64 0.18
C ARG A 123 30.11 68.82 -0.01
N SER A 124 29.73 69.80 -0.83
CA SER A 124 30.51 71.02 -1.06
C SER A 124 30.06 72.21 -0.20
N ASN A 125 29.02 72.08 0.63
CA ASN A 125 28.40 73.18 1.38
C ASN A 125 29.15 73.60 2.67
N TRP A 126 30.48 73.59 2.67
CA TRP A 126 31.33 73.84 3.85
C TRP A 126 31.08 75.18 4.56
N PHE A 127 30.55 76.18 3.84
CA PHE A 127 30.28 77.53 4.34
C PHE A 127 28.79 77.93 4.25
N GLY A 128 27.88 76.98 4.01
CA GLY A 128 26.44 77.25 3.87
C GLY A 128 26.01 77.92 2.55
N LEU A 129 26.95 78.34 1.70
CA LEU A 129 26.68 79.11 0.46
C LEU A 129 25.86 78.35 -0.60
N ASN A 130 25.86 77.01 -0.59
CA ASN A 130 25.08 76.21 -1.53
C ASN A 130 23.61 76.03 -1.10
N ALA A 131 23.20 76.53 0.06
CA ALA A 131 21.84 76.33 0.59
C ALA A 131 20.70 76.68 -0.39
N PRO A 132 20.77 77.75 -1.22
CA PRO A 132 19.74 78.03 -2.22
C PRO A 132 19.65 76.95 -3.31
N ALA A 133 20.79 76.51 -3.85
CA ALA A 133 20.83 75.46 -4.88
C ALA A 133 20.41 74.08 -4.34
N ILE A 134 20.66 73.81 -3.07
CA ILE A 134 20.16 72.61 -2.39
C ILE A 134 18.62 72.66 -2.30
N ALA A 135 18.04 73.81 -1.92
CA ALA A 135 16.58 73.97 -1.87
C ALA A 135 15.91 73.94 -3.26
N GLU A 136 16.59 74.42 -4.30
CA GLU A 136 16.17 74.33 -5.70
C GLU A 136 16.10 72.86 -6.16
N LEU A 137 17.15 72.07 -5.90
CA LEU A 137 17.20 70.63 -6.20
C LEU A 137 16.15 69.81 -5.41
N GLU A 138 15.78 70.22 -4.20
CA GLU A 138 14.64 69.62 -3.48
C GLU A 138 13.30 70.00 -4.14
N SER A 139 13.12 71.26 -4.56
CA SER A 139 11.90 71.71 -5.24
C SER A 139 11.69 71.06 -6.61
N GLU A 140 12.77 70.78 -7.34
CA GLU A 140 12.73 69.96 -8.56
C GLU A 140 12.27 68.53 -8.26
N TYR A 141 12.77 67.92 -7.19
CA TYR A 141 12.41 66.56 -6.78
C TYR A 141 10.94 66.44 -6.38
N GLU A 142 10.42 67.38 -5.60
CA GLU A 142 8.98 67.47 -5.29
C GLU A 142 8.12 67.69 -6.54
N THR A 143 8.64 68.42 -7.54
CA THR A 143 7.97 68.60 -8.84
C THR A 143 7.92 67.28 -9.63
N MET A 144 9.02 66.52 -9.66
CA MET A 144 9.05 65.19 -10.26
C MET A 144 8.11 64.21 -9.55
N TRP A 145 8.03 64.28 -8.22
CA TRP A 145 7.08 63.47 -7.43
C TRP A 145 5.63 63.81 -7.81
N ALA A 146 5.27 65.09 -7.86
CA ALA A 146 3.93 65.53 -8.24
C ALA A 146 3.55 65.12 -9.68
N GLN A 147 4.50 65.17 -10.62
CA GLN A 147 4.32 64.72 -12.00
C GLN A 147 4.05 63.21 -12.07
N ASP A 148 4.85 62.40 -11.40
CA ASP A 148 4.67 60.94 -11.34
C ASP A 148 3.33 60.53 -10.72
N VAL A 149 2.93 61.20 -9.63
CA VAL A 149 1.62 60.96 -8.99
C VAL A 149 0.48 61.33 -9.94
N SER A 150 0.60 62.43 -10.70
CA SER A 150 -0.39 62.83 -11.70
C SER A 150 -0.51 61.77 -12.82
N ALA A 151 0.62 61.31 -13.36
CA ALA A 151 0.66 60.27 -14.39
C ALA A 151 0.04 58.94 -13.91
N MET A 152 0.37 58.50 -12.69
CA MET A 152 -0.19 57.26 -12.12
C MET A 152 -1.67 57.36 -11.76
N VAL A 153 -2.16 58.53 -11.33
CA VAL A 153 -3.60 58.79 -11.15
C VAL A 153 -4.34 58.78 -12.49
N GLY A 154 -3.75 59.39 -13.53
CA GLY A 154 -4.26 59.33 -14.90
C GLY A 154 -4.35 57.90 -15.44
N TYR A 155 -3.29 57.11 -15.25
CA TYR A 155 -3.24 55.69 -15.62
C TYR A 155 -4.35 54.89 -14.92
N HIS A 156 -4.44 55.01 -13.60
CA HIS A 156 -5.46 54.33 -12.80
C HIS A 156 -6.88 54.72 -13.24
N GLY A 157 -7.12 56.00 -13.54
CA GLY A 157 -8.38 56.49 -14.08
C GLY A 157 -8.74 55.86 -15.44
N GLY A 158 -7.82 55.93 -16.40
CA GLY A 158 -8.03 55.37 -17.74
C GLY A 158 -8.22 53.85 -17.75
N ALA A 159 -7.36 53.12 -17.03
CA ALA A 159 -7.46 51.67 -16.92
C ALA A 159 -8.73 51.22 -16.18
N SER A 160 -9.14 51.94 -15.13
CA SER A 160 -10.40 51.67 -14.42
C SER A 160 -11.63 51.93 -15.30
N ALA A 161 -11.60 52.99 -16.11
CA ALA A 161 -12.68 53.31 -17.04
C ALA A 161 -12.82 52.25 -18.14
N ALA A 162 -11.71 51.82 -18.74
CA ALA A 162 -11.70 50.75 -19.73
C ALA A 162 -12.18 49.40 -19.14
N ALA A 163 -11.74 49.07 -17.92
CA ALA A 163 -12.20 47.87 -17.20
C ALA A 163 -13.70 47.94 -16.83
N ALA A 164 -14.21 49.11 -16.46
CA ALA A 164 -15.64 49.32 -16.17
C ALA A 164 -16.53 49.33 -17.43
N ALA A 165 -15.93 49.55 -18.61
CA ALA A 165 -16.58 49.52 -19.91
C ALA A 165 -16.46 48.17 -20.64
N LEU A 166 -15.86 47.16 -20.00
CA LEU A 166 -15.98 45.76 -20.42
C LEU A 166 -17.37 45.22 -20.06
N THR A 167 -17.93 44.40 -20.95
CA THR A 167 -19.23 43.75 -20.73
C THR A 167 -19.22 42.89 -19.46
N PRO A 168 -20.21 43.03 -18.56
CA PRO A 168 -20.29 42.23 -17.34
C PRO A 168 -20.27 40.72 -17.61
N ALA A 169 -19.54 39.97 -16.78
CA ALA A 169 -19.44 38.51 -16.90
C ALA A 169 -20.81 37.81 -16.88
N GLN A 170 -21.80 38.37 -16.18
CA GLN A 170 -23.19 37.89 -16.19
C GLN A 170 -23.78 37.91 -17.61
N THR A 171 -23.63 39.01 -18.36
CA THR A 171 -24.16 39.13 -19.73
C THR A 171 -23.53 38.13 -20.70
N LEU A 172 -22.26 37.76 -20.48
CA LEU A 172 -21.60 36.68 -21.23
C LEU A 172 -22.15 35.29 -20.85
N GLN A 173 -22.45 35.05 -19.56
CA GLN A 173 -23.12 33.82 -19.12
C GLN A 173 -24.56 33.73 -19.65
N ASP A 174 -25.30 34.85 -19.67
CA ASP A 174 -26.66 34.94 -20.19
C ASP A 174 -26.66 34.67 -21.71
N LEU A 175 -25.69 35.22 -22.44
CA LEU A 175 -25.48 34.92 -23.87
C LEU A 175 -25.25 33.42 -24.08
N LEU A 176 -24.36 32.79 -23.31
CA LEU A 176 -24.08 31.34 -23.41
C LEU A 176 -25.30 30.47 -23.08
N GLN A 177 -26.11 30.84 -22.08
CA GLN A 177 -27.36 30.13 -21.73
C GLN A 177 -28.44 30.20 -22.83
N ASN A 178 -28.41 31.26 -23.64
CA ASN A 178 -29.33 31.50 -24.75
C ASN A 178 -28.86 30.93 -26.10
N LEU A 179 -27.77 30.14 -26.13
CA LEU A 179 -27.42 29.35 -27.31
C LEU A 179 -28.61 28.42 -27.68
N PRO A 180 -29.06 28.36 -28.95
CA PRO A 180 -30.16 27.49 -29.34
C PRO A 180 -29.75 26.00 -29.40
N ASN A 181 -30.74 25.11 -29.51
CA ASN A 181 -30.48 23.68 -29.67
C ASN A 181 -30.03 23.34 -31.09
N LEU A 182 -28.91 22.64 -31.20
CA LEU A 182 -28.31 22.14 -32.45
C LEU A 182 -28.63 20.66 -32.63
N GLY A 183 -29.88 20.38 -33.01
CA GLY A 183 -30.36 19.03 -33.38
C GLY A 183 -31.85 18.80 -33.10
N VAL A 184 -32.36 17.65 -33.55
CA VAL A 184 -33.80 17.35 -33.58
C VAL A 184 -34.31 16.82 -32.23
N GLY A 185 -35.50 17.24 -31.82
CA GLY A 185 -36.21 16.70 -30.65
C GLY A 185 -35.70 17.17 -29.29
N ASN A 186 -34.86 18.21 -29.24
CA ASN A 186 -34.37 18.77 -27.99
C ASN A 186 -35.42 19.67 -27.30
N ILE A 187 -35.48 19.63 -25.96
CA ILE A 187 -36.37 20.43 -25.11
C ILE A 187 -35.51 21.16 -24.06
N GLY A 188 -35.33 22.47 -24.22
CA GLY A 188 -34.46 23.32 -23.39
C GLY A 188 -33.61 24.25 -24.25
N SER A 189 -32.39 24.60 -23.81
CA SER A 189 -31.43 25.44 -24.54
C SER A 189 -30.03 24.83 -24.60
N ALA A 190 -29.17 25.34 -25.49
CA ALA A 190 -27.75 24.99 -25.60
C ALA A 190 -27.43 23.49 -25.79
N ASN A 191 -28.39 22.66 -26.24
CA ASN A 191 -28.14 21.23 -26.47
C ASN A 191 -27.54 21.00 -27.87
N LEU A 192 -26.49 20.17 -27.96
CA LEU A 192 -25.88 19.72 -29.21
C LEU A 192 -26.11 18.22 -29.39
N GLY A 193 -26.70 17.79 -30.52
CA GLY A 193 -27.18 16.42 -30.73
C GLY A 193 -28.70 16.33 -30.60
N GLY A 194 -29.28 15.12 -30.46
CA GLY A 194 -30.72 14.89 -30.60
C GLY A 194 -31.43 14.30 -29.38
N GLY A 195 -32.69 14.68 -29.19
CA GLY A 195 -33.58 14.08 -28.18
C GLY A 195 -33.24 14.39 -26.72
N ASN A 196 -32.48 15.47 -26.44
CA ASN A 196 -32.12 15.85 -25.07
C ASN A 196 -33.24 16.67 -24.40
N LYS A 197 -33.45 16.49 -23.08
CA LYS A 197 -34.44 17.21 -22.28
C LYS A 197 -33.77 17.85 -21.06
N GLY A 198 -33.59 19.17 -21.10
CA GLY A 198 -32.78 19.97 -20.19
C GLY A 198 -31.93 20.95 -21.00
N SER A 199 -30.94 21.60 -20.39
CA SER A 199 -30.07 22.55 -21.10
C SER A 199 -28.59 22.17 -21.08
N GLY A 200 -27.85 22.56 -22.12
CA GLY A 200 -26.39 22.42 -22.17
C GLY A 200 -25.86 21.00 -22.38
N ASN A 201 -26.68 20.05 -22.83
CA ASN A 201 -26.22 18.67 -23.07
C ASN A 201 -25.49 18.55 -24.42
N VAL A 202 -24.45 17.72 -24.47
CA VAL A 202 -23.70 17.40 -25.69
C VAL A 202 -23.76 15.89 -25.93
N GLY A 203 -24.56 15.47 -26.92
CA GLY A 203 -24.81 14.09 -27.28
C GLY A 203 -26.30 13.81 -27.48
N ASN A 204 -26.74 12.58 -27.26
CA ASN A 204 -28.09 12.13 -27.63
C ASN A 204 -28.87 11.56 -26.44
N GLY A 205 -30.16 11.90 -26.33
CA GLY A 205 -31.11 11.25 -25.43
C GLY A 205 -30.91 11.51 -23.93
N ASN A 206 -30.20 12.58 -23.54
CA ASN A 206 -29.99 12.92 -22.13
C ASN A 206 -31.25 13.55 -21.50
N THR A 207 -31.53 13.28 -20.22
CA THR A 207 -32.63 13.87 -19.45
C THR A 207 -32.09 14.50 -18.16
N GLY A 208 -32.07 15.83 -18.12
CA GLY A 208 -31.32 16.66 -17.17
C GLY A 208 -30.38 17.60 -17.94
N SER A 209 -29.54 18.36 -17.23
CA SER A 209 -28.73 19.43 -17.83
C SER A 209 -27.22 19.15 -17.76
N SER A 210 -26.48 19.77 -18.68
CA SER A 210 -25.00 19.80 -18.72
C SER A 210 -24.33 18.42 -18.80
N ASN A 211 -24.98 17.42 -19.42
CA ASN A 211 -24.40 16.09 -19.63
C ASN A 211 -23.59 16.04 -20.93
N LEU A 212 -22.42 15.40 -20.92
CA LEU A 212 -21.57 15.13 -22.08
C LEU A 212 -21.55 13.62 -22.37
N GLY A 213 -22.22 13.19 -23.43
CA GLY A 213 -22.36 11.80 -23.85
C GLY A 213 -23.82 11.41 -24.11
N GLY A 214 -24.15 10.12 -24.01
CA GLY A 214 -25.46 9.60 -24.47
C GLY A 214 -26.30 8.94 -23.39
N GLY A 215 -27.60 9.24 -23.36
CA GLY A 215 -28.58 8.52 -22.55
C GLY A 215 -28.43 8.66 -21.04
N ASN A 216 -27.87 9.77 -20.56
CA ASN A 216 -27.76 10.04 -19.12
C ASN A 216 -29.08 10.58 -18.55
N ILE A 217 -29.38 10.25 -17.29
CA ILE A 217 -30.52 10.76 -16.52
C ILE A 217 -29.97 11.44 -15.27
N GLY A 218 -30.28 12.72 -15.06
CA GLY A 218 -29.63 13.59 -14.07
C GLY A 218 -28.70 14.59 -14.74
N ASN A 219 -27.85 15.27 -13.96
CA ASN A 219 -27.12 16.46 -14.38
C ASN A 219 -25.60 16.29 -14.28
N ASN A 220 -24.85 17.06 -15.08
CA ASN A 220 -23.38 17.15 -15.03
C ASN A 220 -22.65 15.80 -15.23
N ASN A 221 -23.26 14.81 -15.89
CA ASN A 221 -22.61 13.51 -16.15
C ASN A 221 -21.71 13.57 -17.39
N ILE A 222 -20.58 12.86 -17.37
CA ILE A 222 -19.65 12.71 -18.50
C ILE A 222 -19.52 11.22 -18.84
N GLY A 223 -19.78 10.85 -20.08
CA GLY A 223 -19.93 9.47 -20.56
C GLY A 223 -21.39 9.10 -20.79
N SER A 224 -21.75 7.81 -20.75
CA SER A 224 -23.04 7.35 -21.27
C SER A 224 -23.81 6.41 -20.34
N GLY A 225 -25.14 6.53 -20.34
CA GLY A 225 -26.05 5.65 -19.60
C GLY A 225 -25.99 5.80 -18.07
N ASN A 226 -25.53 6.93 -17.54
CA ASN A 226 -25.49 7.18 -16.10
C ASN A 226 -26.88 7.62 -15.58
N THR A 227 -27.23 7.28 -14.34
CA THR A 227 -28.48 7.68 -13.67
C THR A 227 -28.20 8.26 -12.29
N GLY A 228 -28.27 9.60 -12.18
CA GLY A 228 -27.88 10.41 -11.03
C GLY A 228 -27.05 11.61 -11.49
N ASP A 229 -26.46 12.36 -10.56
CA ASP A 229 -25.73 13.60 -10.87
C ASP A 229 -24.20 13.46 -10.73
N HIS A 230 -23.45 14.17 -11.58
CA HIS A 230 -21.98 14.32 -11.54
C HIS A 230 -21.17 13.02 -11.71
N ASN A 231 -21.67 12.02 -12.43
CA ASN A 231 -20.92 10.79 -12.72
C ASN A 231 -19.91 11.00 -13.87
N PHE A 232 -18.78 10.30 -13.82
CA PHE A 232 -17.79 10.22 -14.91
C PHE A 232 -17.61 8.78 -15.35
N GLY A 233 -17.64 8.52 -16.66
CA GLY A 233 -17.64 7.17 -17.24
C GLY A 233 -19.06 6.70 -17.59
N SER A 234 -19.32 5.39 -17.57
CA SER A 234 -20.55 4.84 -18.18
C SER A 234 -21.28 3.81 -17.32
N GLY A 235 -22.62 3.84 -17.40
CA GLY A 235 -23.51 2.88 -16.74
C GLY A 235 -23.57 3.00 -15.21
N ASN A 236 -23.19 4.15 -14.64
CA ASN A 236 -23.21 4.34 -13.18
C ASN A 236 -24.60 4.75 -12.67
N ILE A 237 -24.97 4.31 -11.47
CA ILE A 237 -26.23 4.64 -10.78
C ILE A 237 -25.90 5.36 -9.46
N GLY A 238 -26.68 6.37 -9.10
CA GLY A 238 -26.37 7.29 -8.01
C GLY A 238 -25.46 8.43 -8.47
N ASN A 239 -24.88 9.16 -7.52
CA ASN A 239 -24.19 10.42 -7.77
C ASN A 239 -22.67 10.29 -7.64
N ARG A 240 -21.91 11.14 -8.34
CA ARG A 240 -20.45 11.32 -8.16
C ARG A 240 -19.62 10.04 -8.31
N ASN A 241 -20.11 9.03 -9.03
CA ASN A 241 -19.31 7.84 -9.32
C ASN A 241 -18.30 8.13 -10.45
N ILE A 242 -17.13 7.51 -10.41
CA ILE A 242 -16.09 7.62 -11.42
C ILE A 242 -15.73 6.23 -11.92
N GLY A 243 -15.86 5.98 -13.22
CA GLY A 243 -15.56 4.71 -13.87
C GLY A 243 -16.81 4.02 -14.45
N PHE A 244 -16.94 2.71 -14.26
CA PHE A 244 -17.88 1.89 -15.03
C PHE A 244 -18.79 1.01 -14.18
N GLY A 245 -20.10 1.10 -14.40
CA GLY A 245 -21.08 0.18 -13.81
C GLY A 245 -21.19 0.23 -12.28
N ASN A 246 -20.79 1.33 -11.63
CA ASN A 246 -20.91 1.46 -10.18
C ASN A 246 -22.34 1.84 -9.80
N SER A 247 -22.89 1.25 -8.73
CA SER A 247 -24.28 1.46 -8.29
C SER A 247 -24.35 1.95 -6.85
N GLY A 248 -24.79 3.19 -6.66
CA GLY A 248 -25.02 3.81 -5.36
C GLY A 248 -26.13 3.14 -4.54
N ASN A 249 -26.02 3.15 -3.21
CA ASN A 249 -27.08 2.69 -2.32
C ASN A 249 -28.23 3.72 -2.25
N LEU A 250 -29.27 3.52 -3.05
CA LEU A 250 -30.39 4.47 -3.23
C LEU A 250 -31.23 4.75 -1.97
N VAL A 251 -31.09 4.01 -0.85
CA VAL A 251 -31.74 4.38 0.43
C VAL A 251 -30.92 5.35 1.29
N SER A 252 -29.71 5.73 0.84
CA SER A 252 -28.86 6.71 1.52
C SER A 252 -29.15 8.15 1.05
N SER A 253 -28.85 9.14 1.89
CA SER A 253 -29.06 10.56 1.59
C SER A 253 -28.12 11.13 0.51
N ASN A 254 -27.04 10.40 0.16
CA ASN A 254 -26.16 10.73 -0.95
C ASN A 254 -25.61 9.42 -1.56
N PRO A 255 -26.36 8.78 -2.48
CA PRO A 255 -25.97 7.50 -3.08
C PRO A 255 -24.78 7.68 -4.03
N GLY A 256 -23.88 6.69 -4.07
CA GLY A 256 -22.74 6.66 -4.99
C GLY A 256 -21.43 7.09 -4.36
N GLY A 257 -20.67 7.95 -5.06
CA GLY A 257 -19.31 8.33 -4.67
C GLY A 257 -18.26 7.23 -4.89
N ASN A 258 -18.58 6.18 -5.66
CA ASN A 258 -17.67 5.07 -5.90
C ASN A 258 -16.65 5.40 -7.01
N VAL A 259 -15.43 4.87 -6.91
CA VAL A 259 -14.37 5.06 -7.90
C VAL A 259 -13.86 3.71 -8.39
N GLY A 260 -13.96 3.44 -9.70
CA GLY A 260 -13.48 2.22 -10.34
C GLY A 260 -14.59 1.46 -11.08
N ILE A 261 -14.68 0.14 -10.90
CA ILE A 261 -15.50 -0.74 -11.76
C ILE A 261 -16.43 -1.63 -10.92
N GLY A 262 -17.73 -1.58 -11.22
CA GLY A 262 -18.71 -2.55 -10.71
C GLY A 262 -18.92 -2.53 -9.19
N ASN A 263 -18.60 -1.43 -8.51
CA ASN A 263 -18.81 -1.32 -7.06
C ASN A 263 -20.29 -1.06 -6.75
N ASN A 264 -20.83 -1.72 -5.72
CA ASN A 264 -22.21 -1.62 -5.28
C ASN A 264 -22.28 -1.05 -3.85
N GLY A 265 -23.14 -0.07 -3.62
CA GLY A 265 -23.19 0.72 -2.39
C GLY A 265 -22.44 2.06 -2.52
N ASN A 266 -21.86 2.61 -1.45
CA ASN A 266 -21.34 3.99 -1.46
C ASN A 266 -19.85 4.11 -1.12
N ASN A 267 -19.18 5.11 -1.70
CA ASN A 267 -17.80 5.53 -1.37
C ASN A 267 -16.75 4.40 -1.48
N ASN A 268 -16.99 3.36 -2.28
CA ASN A 268 -16.02 2.29 -2.50
C ASN A 268 -14.99 2.69 -3.56
N VAL A 269 -13.74 2.25 -3.41
CA VAL A 269 -12.64 2.53 -4.35
C VAL A 269 -12.03 1.21 -4.82
N GLY A 270 -11.98 0.99 -6.13
CA GLY A 270 -11.42 -0.21 -6.76
C GLY A 270 -12.45 -1.00 -7.56
N PHE A 271 -12.53 -2.32 -7.39
CA PHE A 271 -13.31 -3.20 -8.27
C PHE A 271 -14.22 -4.17 -7.52
N GLY A 272 -15.49 -4.25 -7.93
CA GLY A 272 -16.44 -5.28 -7.49
C GLY A 272 -16.75 -5.31 -5.98
N ASN A 273 -16.49 -4.24 -5.24
CA ASN A 273 -16.81 -4.18 -3.81
C ASN A 273 -18.32 -4.02 -3.60
N SER A 274 -18.88 -4.60 -2.53
CA SER A 274 -20.30 -4.50 -2.20
C SER A 274 -20.51 -4.08 -0.74
N GLY A 275 -21.17 -2.94 -0.53
CA GLY A 275 -21.36 -2.27 0.75
C GLY A 275 -20.76 -0.87 0.73
N ASN A 276 -20.17 -0.37 1.82
CA ASN A 276 -19.78 1.05 1.90
C ASN A 276 -18.34 1.27 2.36
N GLY A 277 -17.63 2.19 1.68
CA GLY A 277 -16.31 2.66 2.11
C GLY A 277 -15.17 1.65 1.96
N ASN A 278 -15.31 0.62 1.13
CA ASN A 278 -14.28 -0.40 0.93
C ASN A 278 -13.21 0.07 -0.06
N TYR A 279 -11.95 -0.30 0.16
CA TYR A 279 -10.80 0.03 -0.68
C TYR A 279 -10.10 -1.24 -1.20
N GLY A 280 -10.15 -1.46 -2.51
CA GLY A 280 -9.49 -2.57 -3.21
C GLY A 280 -10.48 -3.42 -4.01
N GLY A 281 -10.46 -4.74 -3.84
CA GLY A 281 -11.07 -5.68 -4.78
C GLY A 281 -12.01 -6.72 -4.16
N GLY A 282 -13.29 -6.72 -4.55
CA GLY A 282 -14.22 -7.81 -4.21
C GLY A 282 -14.53 -7.94 -2.71
N ASN A 283 -14.41 -6.86 -1.94
CA ASN A 283 -14.77 -6.88 -0.51
C ASN A 283 -16.31 -6.83 -0.34
N PHE A 284 -16.83 -7.54 0.65
CA PHE A 284 -18.25 -7.57 1.00
C PHE A 284 -18.46 -7.08 2.44
N GLY A 285 -19.27 -6.03 2.61
CA GLY A 285 -19.52 -5.34 3.87
C GLY A 285 -18.98 -3.92 3.87
N ASN A 286 -18.46 -3.40 5.00
CA ASN A 286 -18.17 -1.96 5.14
C ASN A 286 -16.76 -1.67 5.68
N GLY A 287 -16.09 -0.68 5.10
CA GLY A 287 -14.80 -0.18 5.59
C GLY A 287 -13.61 -1.14 5.41
N ASN A 288 -13.74 -2.17 4.57
CA ASN A 288 -12.69 -3.17 4.37
C ASN A 288 -11.60 -2.65 3.41
N ILE A 289 -10.34 -3.00 3.67
CA ILE A 289 -9.18 -2.58 2.89
C ILE A 289 -8.42 -3.83 2.40
N GLY A 290 -8.09 -3.88 1.11
CA GLY A 290 -7.47 -5.04 0.46
C GLY A 290 -8.46 -5.77 -0.43
N GLY A 291 -8.61 -7.10 -0.34
CA GLY A 291 -9.52 -7.79 -1.25
C GLY A 291 -10.06 -9.15 -0.83
N GLY A 292 -11.28 -9.45 -1.27
CA GLY A 292 -12.01 -10.68 -0.95
C GLY A 292 -12.45 -10.79 0.52
N ASN A 293 -12.36 -9.71 1.30
CA ASN A 293 -12.72 -9.73 2.72
C ASN A 293 -14.25 -9.69 2.89
N THR A 294 -14.79 -10.58 3.70
CA THR A 294 -16.24 -10.68 4.02
C THR A 294 -16.46 -10.32 5.48
N GLY A 295 -16.87 -9.07 5.74
CA GLY A 295 -16.94 -8.53 7.09
C GLY A 295 -16.97 -7.00 7.14
N ASN A 296 -16.51 -6.40 8.23
CA ASN A 296 -16.45 -4.94 8.38
C ASN A 296 -15.15 -4.50 9.05
N ASN A 297 -14.56 -3.40 8.59
CA ASN A 297 -13.28 -2.82 9.06
C ASN A 297 -12.08 -3.79 8.97
N ASP A 298 -12.15 -4.78 8.07
CA ASP A 298 -11.11 -5.78 7.86
C ASP A 298 -9.99 -5.23 6.96
N ILE A 299 -8.72 -5.49 7.30
CA ILE A 299 -7.54 -4.99 6.54
C ILE A 299 -6.68 -6.18 6.13
N GLY A 300 -6.81 -6.62 4.87
CA GLY A 300 -6.15 -7.85 4.44
C GLY A 300 -6.65 -8.44 3.14
N PHE A 301 -6.43 -9.75 2.98
CA PHE A 301 -6.90 -10.50 1.82
C PHE A 301 -7.62 -11.78 2.24
N GLY A 302 -8.85 -12.00 1.75
CA GLY A 302 -9.63 -13.22 2.01
C GLY A 302 -10.07 -13.40 3.46
N LEU A 303 -10.15 -12.32 4.25
CA LEU A 303 -10.61 -12.34 5.64
C LEU A 303 -12.11 -12.67 5.73
N THR A 304 -12.55 -13.20 6.87
CA THR A 304 -13.97 -13.50 7.13
C THR A 304 -14.28 -13.30 8.61
N GLY A 305 -15.04 -12.23 8.91
CA GLY A 305 -15.35 -11.84 10.29
C GLY A 305 -15.72 -10.36 10.40
N SER A 306 -15.03 -9.61 11.25
CA SER A 306 -15.00 -8.14 11.30
C SER A 306 -13.82 -7.69 12.19
N ASN A 307 -13.27 -6.52 11.90
CA ASN A 307 -12.12 -5.91 12.57
C ASN A 307 -10.83 -6.78 12.55
N GLN A 308 -10.65 -7.64 11.55
CA GLN A 308 -9.46 -8.48 11.37
C GLN A 308 -8.35 -7.75 10.60
N ILE A 309 -7.08 -8.06 10.88
CA ILE A 309 -5.93 -7.65 10.05
C ILE A 309 -5.10 -8.89 9.70
N GLY A 310 -4.96 -9.24 8.42
CA GLY A 310 -4.19 -10.44 8.03
C GLY A 310 -4.43 -10.98 6.62
N ILE A 311 -4.27 -12.29 6.45
CA ILE A 311 -4.47 -13.00 5.18
C ILE A 311 -5.17 -14.35 5.45
N GLY A 312 -6.33 -14.54 4.83
CA GLY A 312 -7.15 -15.74 4.95
C GLY A 312 -7.51 -16.06 6.39
N ASN A 313 -7.20 -17.28 6.84
CA ASN A 313 -7.46 -17.72 8.21
C ASN A 313 -6.38 -17.31 9.23
N SER A 314 -5.41 -16.48 8.85
CA SER A 314 -4.35 -15.99 9.73
C SER A 314 -4.38 -14.46 9.85
N TYR A 315 -4.80 -13.99 11.02
CA TYR A 315 -5.10 -12.58 11.28
C TYR A 315 -4.97 -12.22 12.75
N PHE A 316 -4.81 -10.92 13.03
CA PHE A 316 -5.07 -10.32 14.33
C PHE A 316 -6.52 -9.83 14.38
N ASP A 317 -7.33 -10.33 15.32
CA ASP A 317 -8.67 -9.78 15.59
C ASP A 317 -8.56 -8.63 16.59
N ARG A 318 -8.91 -7.42 16.14
CA ARG A 318 -8.90 -6.19 16.96
C ARG A 318 -10.03 -6.15 17.99
N THR A 319 -11.03 -7.03 17.87
CA THR A 319 -12.17 -7.14 18.79
C THR A 319 -11.77 -7.88 20.06
N THR A 320 -11.13 -9.05 19.93
CA THR A 320 -10.61 -9.85 21.06
C THR A 320 -9.16 -9.52 21.44
N ASN A 321 -8.42 -8.82 20.58
CA ASN A 321 -6.97 -8.59 20.65
C ASN A 321 -6.15 -9.89 20.61
N GLN A 322 -6.58 -10.87 19.80
CA GLN A 322 -5.92 -12.17 19.66
C GLN A 322 -5.34 -12.39 18.26
N PHE A 323 -4.24 -13.15 18.19
CA PHE A 323 -3.67 -13.64 16.94
C PHE A 323 -4.19 -15.04 16.61
N HIS A 324 -4.73 -15.20 15.40
CA HIS A 324 -5.17 -16.46 14.83
C HIS A 324 -4.17 -16.88 13.75
N PHE A 325 -3.77 -18.16 13.74
CA PHE A 325 -2.80 -18.72 12.78
C PHE A 325 -3.40 -19.91 11.99
N GLY A 326 -4.64 -19.76 11.52
CA GLY A 326 -5.32 -20.77 10.72
C GLY A 326 -4.83 -20.79 9.26
N GLY A 327 -4.81 -21.97 8.64
CA GLY A 327 -4.45 -22.15 7.23
C GLY A 327 -2.95 -22.02 6.90
N LEU A 328 -2.12 -21.51 7.81
CA LEU A 328 -0.66 -21.48 7.68
C LEU A 328 0.03 -22.74 8.24
N ASN A 329 -0.73 -23.79 8.55
CA ASN A 329 -0.22 -25.15 8.70
C ASN A 329 -0.90 -26.03 7.63
N SER A 330 -0.17 -26.97 7.02
CA SER A 330 -0.73 -27.95 6.07
C SER A 330 -0.87 -29.33 6.70
N GLY A 331 -1.91 -30.07 6.33
CA GLY A 331 -2.30 -31.32 7.01
C GLY A 331 -3.19 -31.06 8.24
N SER A 332 -3.14 -31.91 9.26
CA SER A 332 -4.17 -31.99 10.31
C SER A 332 -3.62 -31.91 11.74
N GLY A 333 -4.39 -31.31 12.66
CA GLY A 333 -4.08 -31.28 14.10
C GLY A 333 -2.83 -30.49 14.51
N ASN A 334 -2.20 -29.74 13.59
CA ASN A 334 -1.01 -28.94 13.90
C ASN A 334 -1.37 -27.70 14.74
N ILE A 335 -0.53 -27.37 15.72
CA ILE A 335 -0.68 -26.23 16.63
C ILE A 335 0.52 -25.28 16.42
N GLY A 336 0.26 -23.98 16.27
CA GLY A 336 1.30 -22.98 15.95
C GLY A 336 1.29 -22.58 14.48
N PHE A 337 2.46 -22.39 13.86
CA PHE A 337 2.59 -21.77 12.52
C PHE A 337 3.64 -22.45 11.63
N GLY A 338 3.36 -22.60 10.34
CA GLY A 338 4.30 -23.06 9.32
C GLY A 338 4.52 -24.57 9.31
N ASN A 339 3.79 -25.34 10.13
CA ASN A 339 3.97 -26.78 10.24
C ASN A 339 3.30 -27.53 9.08
N SER A 340 3.86 -28.66 8.68
CA SER A 340 3.34 -29.48 7.58
C SER A 340 3.24 -30.96 7.97
N GLY A 341 2.11 -31.59 7.68
CA GLY A 341 1.80 -32.96 8.08
C GLY A 341 0.85 -33.02 9.28
N THR A 342 1.10 -33.87 10.28
CA THR A 342 0.07 -34.24 11.28
C THR A 342 0.51 -34.06 12.74
N GLY A 343 -0.25 -33.29 13.52
CA GLY A 343 -0.10 -33.24 14.98
C GLY A 343 1.19 -32.60 15.50
N ASN A 344 1.84 -31.75 14.69
CA ASN A 344 3.05 -31.03 15.10
C ASN A 344 2.68 -29.80 15.96
N ILE A 345 3.54 -29.44 16.92
CA ILE A 345 3.32 -28.32 17.85
C ILE A 345 4.51 -27.35 17.80
N GLY A 346 4.26 -26.09 17.44
CA GLY A 346 5.27 -25.02 17.41
C GLY A 346 5.43 -24.41 16.01
N PHE A 347 6.67 -24.33 15.51
CA PHE A 347 7.00 -23.53 14.33
C PHE A 347 7.75 -24.32 13.25
N PHE A 348 7.27 -24.27 12.01
CA PHE A 348 7.97 -24.80 10.82
C PHE A 348 8.38 -26.29 10.88
N ASN A 349 7.73 -27.12 11.70
CA ASN A 349 8.02 -28.55 11.74
C ASN A 349 7.39 -29.29 10.55
N SER A 350 7.97 -30.39 10.09
CA SER A 350 7.48 -31.17 8.94
C SER A 350 7.36 -32.66 9.27
N GLY A 351 6.34 -33.33 8.74
CA GLY A 351 6.02 -34.72 9.07
C GLY A 351 5.00 -34.82 10.20
N SER A 352 5.20 -35.68 11.19
CA SER A 352 4.17 -36.00 12.20
C SER A 352 4.67 -36.02 13.64
N GLY A 353 3.91 -35.37 14.54
CA GLY A 353 4.08 -35.43 15.99
C GLY A 353 5.25 -34.62 16.56
N ASN A 354 5.93 -33.79 15.77
CA ASN A 354 7.11 -33.05 16.22
C ASN A 354 6.75 -31.85 17.09
N VAL A 355 7.56 -31.53 18.10
CA VAL A 355 7.33 -30.44 19.04
C VAL A 355 8.52 -29.48 19.08
N GLY A 356 8.28 -28.18 18.95
CA GLY A 356 9.29 -27.13 18.96
C GLY A 356 9.43 -26.45 17.60
N MET A 357 10.64 -26.34 17.05
CA MET A 357 10.94 -25.54 15.86
C MET A 357 11.73 -26.32 14.80
N PHE A 358 11.37 -26.20 13.53
CA PHE A 358 12.12 -26.73 12.38
C PHE A 358 12.44 -28.24 12.41
N ASN A 359 11.78 -29.04 13.24
CA ASN A 359 12.04 -30.48 13.31
C ASN A 359 11.35 -31.20 12.13
N THR A 360 11.99 -32.22 11.54
CA THR A 360 11.49 -32.86 10.31
C THR A 360 11.49 -34.39 10.39
N GLY A 361 10.31 -35.01 10.34
CA GLY A 361 10.14 -36.46 10.28
C GLY A 361 8.89 -36.93 10.99
N ALA A 362 8.77 -38.23 11.26
CA ALA A 362 7.58 -38.82 11.89
C ALA A 362 7.95 -40.02 12.74
N ASN A 363 7.25 -40.22 13.86
CA ASN A 363 7.49 -41.34 14.75
C ASN A 363 7.10 -42.66 14.07
N THR A 364 8.10 -43.45 13.67
CA THR A 364 7.91 -44.72 12.95
C THR A 364 7.58 -45.90 13.86
N LEU A 365 7.86 -45.80 15.16
CA LEU A 365 7.61 -46.85 16.15
C LEU A 365 6.18 -46.80 16.70
N ASN A 366 5.71 -45.60 17.01
CA ASN A 366 4.43 -45.31 17.66
C ASN A 366 3.64 -44.30 16.84
N VAL A 367 3.17 -44.70 15.66
CA VAL A 367 2.42 -43.84 14.72
C VAL A 367 1.29 -43.09 15.45
N GLY A 368 1.26 -41.76 15.30
CA GLY A 368 0.31 -40.87 15.97
C GLY A 368 0.75 -40.33 17.34
N ASN A 369 1.89 -40.76 17.88
CA ASN A 369 2.49 -40.20 19.09
C ASN A 369 3.52 -39.12 18.74
N LEU A 370 4.04 -38.43 19.77
CA LEU A 370 5.08 -37.41 19.61
C LEU A 370 6.34 -38.00 18.97
N ASN A 371 7.02 -37.20 18.13
CA ASN A 371 8.23 -37.58 17.42
C ASN A 371 9.46 -36.87 18.00
N ASP A 372 10.00 -35.86 17.30
CA ASP A 372 11.14 -35.08 17.77
C ASP A 372 10.67 -33.97 18.76
N LEU A 373 11.52 -33.57 19.71
CA LEU A 373 11.28 -32.45 20.63
C LEU A 373 12.49 -31.50 20.69
N GLY A 374 12.34 -30.28 20.17
CA GLY A 374 13.33 -29.21 20.32
C GLY A 374 13.50 -28.36 19.06
N PHE A 375 14.74 -28.16 18.59
CA PHE A 375 15.04 -27.27 17.47
C PHE A 375 15.82 -27.97 16.36
N GLY A 376 15.30 -28.00 15.13
CA GLY A 376 16.04 -28.41 13.93
C GLY A 376 16.48 -29.87 13.93
N ASN A 377 15.80 -30.76 14.67
CA ASN A 377 16.09 -32.19 14.63
C ASN A 377 15.51 -32.83 13.35
N SER A 378 16.02 -33.98 12.94
CA SER A 378 15.53 -34.67 11.74
C SER A 378 15.51 -36.19 11.90
N GLY A 379 14.43 -36.83 11.46
CA GLY A 379 14.23 -38.27 11.49
C GLY A 379 13.13 -38.69 12.47
N SER A 380 13.47 -39.48 13.50
CA SER A 380 12.48 -40.01 14.44
C SER A 380 12.99 -40.00 15.88
N ASN A 381 12.16 -39.56 16.83
CA ASN A 381 12.37 -39.60 18.29
C ASN A 381 13.59 -38.82 18.85
N ASN A 382 14.13 -37.85 18.10
CA ASN A 382 15.27 -37.02 18.51
C ASN A 382 14.84 -35.89 19.45
N ILE A 383 15.68 -35.53 20.43
CA ILE A 383 15.37 -34.45 21.38
C ILE A 383 16.60 -33.56 21.61
N GLY A 384 16.37 -32.24 21.63
CA GLY A 384 17.41 -31.23 21.77
C GLY A 384 17.54 -30.37 20.51
N ILE A 385 18.76 -30.09 20.05
CA ILE A 385 19.03 -29.16 18.95
C ILE A 385 19.87 -29.82 17.84
N GLY A 386 19.40 -29.77 16.60
CA GLY A 386 20.19 -30.09 15.40
C GLY A 386 20.60 -31.55 15.26
N ASN A 387 19.93 -32.48 15.94
CA ASN A 387 20.26 -33.89 15.83
C ASN A 387 19.66 -34.52 14.56
N SER A 388 20.28 -35.58 14.02
CA SER A 388 19.85 -36.20 12.76
C SER A 388 19.88 -37.73 12.81
N GLY A 389 18.79 -38.36 12.36
CA GLY A 389 18.59 -39.81 12.29
C GLY A 389 17.56 -40.30 13.30
N PHE A 390 17.86 -41.42 13.99
CA PHE A 390 16.92 -42.05 14.93
C PHE A 390 17.39 -41.87 16.36
N ALA A 391 16.54 -41.25 17.17
CA ALA A 391 16.66 -41.03 18.60
C ALA A 391 18.05 -40.52 18.98
N ASN A 392 18.19 -39.24 19.24
CA ASN A 392 19.45 -38.65 19.66
C ASN A 392 19.13 -37.57 20.71
N ASN A 393 19.92 -37.47 21.77
CA ASN A 393 19.77 -36.41 22.77
C ASN A 393 20.87 -35.35 22.67
N GLY A 394 20.50 -34.10 22.88
CA GLY A 394 21.44 -32.99 23.06
C GLY A 394 21.63 -32.23 21.77
N PHE A 395 22.86 -32.04 21.32
CA PHE A 395 23.23 -30.99 20.38
C PHE A 395 24.06 -31.54 19.22
N GLY A 396 23.54 -31.46 18.00
CA GLY A 396 24.30 -31.74 16.77
C GLY A 396 24.75 -33.18 16.59
N ASN A 397 24.10 -34.15 17.25
CA ASN A 397 24.46 -35.57 17.09
C ASN A 397 23.88 -36.15 15.80
N SER A 398 24.55 -37.14 15.20
CA SER A 398 24.17 -37.69 13.89
C SER A 398 24.25 -39.21 13.85
N GLY A 399 23.31 -39.83 13.14
CA GLY A 399 23.16 -41.27 13.06
C GLY A 399 22.08 -41.77 14.02
N ALA A 400 22.37 -42.83 14.77
CA ALA A 400 21.38 -43.42 15.66
C ALA A 400 21.86 -43.44 17.11
N GLN A 401 21.00 -43.04 18.03
CA GLN A 401 21.10 -43.44 19.41
C GLN A 401 22.21 -42.79 20.26
N ASN A 402 22.61 -41.56 19.93
CA ASN A 402 23.69 -40.81 20.61
C ASN A 402 23.18 -39.83 21.70
N THR A 403 24.06 -39.31 22.57
CA THR A 403 23.71 -38.35 23.63
C THR A 403 24.83 -37.37 23.99
N GLY A 404 24.51 -36.08 24.04
CA GLY A 404 25.47 -35.03 24.39
C GLY A 404 25.71 -34.14 23.18
N PHE A 405 26.96 -33.92 22.79
CA PHE A 405 27.37 -32.85 21.87
C PHE A 405 28.18 -33.39 20.69
N GLY A 406 27.68 -33.22 19.47
CA GLY A 406 28.44 -33.45 18.24
C GLY A 406 28.91 -34.89 17.99
N ASN A 407 28.29 -35.89 18.63
CA ASN A 407 28.67 -37.28 18.44
C ASN A 407 28.11 -37.83 17.11
N SER A 408 28.83 -38.74 16.45
CA SER A 408 28.48 -39.24 15.11
C SER A 408 28.59 -40.76 14.98
N GLY A 409 27.55 -41.39 14.44
CA GLY A 409 27.44 -42.83 14.27
C GLY A 409 26.41 -43.44 15.22
N GLN A 410 26.80 -44.43 16.04
CA GLN A 410 25.88 -45.14 16.92
C GLN A 410 26.27 -45.16 18.40
N ASN A 411 25.33 -44.85 19.29
CA ASN A 411 25.50 -45.04 20.74
C ASN A 411 26.75 -44.38 21.32
N ASN A 412 26.92 -43.08 21.12
CA ASN A 412 28.07 -42.32 21.63
C ASN A 412 27.65 -41.26 22.66
N THR A 413 28.43 -41.07 23.75
CA THR A 413 28.08 -40.14 24.84
C THR A 413 29.22 -39.26 25.30
N GLY A 414 28.86 -38.00 25.48
CA GLY A 414 29.73 -36.92 25.86
C GLY A 414 29.86 -36.02 24.64
N ASN A 415 31.09 -35.74 24.23
CA ASN A 415 31.39 -34.73 23.24
C ASN A 415 32.18 -35.35 22.08
N TRP A 416 31.83 -35.02 20.84
CA TRP A 416 32.64 -35.24 19.64
C TRP A 416 33.08 -36.69 19.36
N ASN A 417 32.44 -37.68 20.00
CA ASN A 417 32.82 -39.07 19.80
C ASN A 417 32.28 -39.58 18.46
N SER A 418 33.07 -40.39 17.74
CA SER A 418 32.78 -40.81 16.38
C SER A 418 32.96 -42.32 16.18
N GLY A 419 32.15 -42.91 15.30
CA GLY A 419 32.06 -44.36 15.14
C GLY A 419 30.95 -44.90 16.01
N ALA A 420 31.23 -45.90 16.84
CA ALA A 420 30.20 -46.48 17.69
C ALA A 420 30.66 -46.70 19.13
N VAL A 421 29.74 -46.53 20.09
CA VAL A 421 29.90 -47.07 21.44
C VAL A 421 31.06 -46.41 22.23
N ASN A 422 31.32 -45.10 22.04
CA ASN A 422 32.46 -44.38 22.66
C ASN A 422 32.12 -43.29 23.72
N THR A 423 32.86 -43.27 24.84
CA THR A 423 32.62 -42.42 26.04
C THR A 423 33.62 -41.31 26.25
N GLY A 424 33.10 -40.11 26.52
CA GLY A 424 33.87 -38.98 27.03
C GLY A 424 34.00 -37.92 25.95
N ASP A 425 35.22 -37.53 25.61
CA ASP A 425 35.49 -36.43 24.67
C ASP A 425 36.36 -36.89 23.49
N GLY A 426 35.88 -36.67 22.27
CA GLY A 426 36.65 -36.82 21.03
C GLY A 426 37.20 -38.21 20.74
N ASN A 427 36.62 -39.28 21.30
CA ASN A 427 37.06 -40.64 21.03
C ASN A 427 36.56 -41.12 19.65
N SER A 428 37.36 -41.94 18.97
CA SER A 428 37.04 -42.46 17.64
C SER A 428 37.24 -43.97 17.57
N GLY A 429 36.40 -44.68 16.83
CA GLY A 429 36.47 -46.14 16.72
C GLY A 429 35.38 -46.83 17.54
N PHE A 430 35.75 -47.69 18.49
CA PHE A 430 34.79 -48.54 19.19
C PHE A 430 35.10 -48.79 20.69
N THR A 431 34.10 -48.62 21.57
CA THR A 431 34.15 -49.06 22.98
C THR A 431 35.28 -48.38 23.79
N ASN A 432 35.61 -47.12 23.48
CA ASN A 432 36.70 -46.34 24.10
C ASN A 432 36.24 -45.44 25.28
N THR A 433 37.06 -45.30 26.33
CA THR A 433 36.86 -44.37 27.46
C THR A 433 37.81 -43.20 27.46
N GLY A 434 37.27 -42.02 27.75
CA GLY A 434 38.02 -40.88 28.25
C GLY A 434 38.18 -39.83 27.18
N PHE A 435 39.40 -39.50 26.81
CA PHE A 435 39.69 -38.28 26.06
C PHE A 435 40.62 -38.57 24.87
N TRP A 436 40.12 -38.34 23.66
CA TRP A 436 40.87 -38.39 22.39
C TRP A 436 41.55 -39.73 22.09
N ASN A 437 40.95 -40.84 22.51
CA ASN A 437 41.44 -42.17 22.17
C ASN A 437 40.94 -42.59 20.77
N SER A 438 41.78 -43.29 20.01
CA SER A 438 41.44 -43.90 18.73
C SER A 438 41.73 -45.40 18.76
N GLY A 439 41.06 -46.18 17.90
CA GLY A 439 41.14 -47.64 17.90
C GLY A 439 40.00 -48.28 18.69
N ALA A 440 40.27 -49.37 19.40
CA ALA A 440 39.28 -50.15 20.14
C ALA A 440 39.65 -50.41 21.60
N THR A 441 38.61 -50.46 22.44
CA THR A 441 38.65 -50.76 23.89
C THR A 441 39.71 -50.00 24.69
N ASN A 442 40.03 -48.77 24.31
CA ASN A 442 41.06 -47.95 24.93
C ASN A 442 40.54 -47.13 26.11
N THR A 443 41.18 -47.28 27.28
CA THR A 443 40.90 -46.51 28.50
C THR A 443 41.97 -45.45 28.72
N GLY A 444 41.61 -44.16 28.68
CA GLY A 444 42.50 -43.10 29.16
C GLY A 444 42.47 -41.82 28.35
N VAL A 445 43.66 -41.31 28.04
CA VAL A 445 43.87 -40.04 27.34
C VAL A 445 44.86 -40.24 26.20
N GLY A 446 44.45 -39.95 24.96
CA GLY A 446 45.32 -39.96 23.78
C GLY A 446 45.87 -41.33 23.38
N VAL A 447 45.22 -42.43 23.78
CA VAL A 447 45.64 -43.79 23.39
C VAL A 447 45.27 -44.03 21.93
N THR A 448 46.27 -44.32 21.09
CA THR A 448 46.14 -44.49 19.62
C THR A 448 46.44 -45.90 19.12
N THR A 449 46.67 -46.84 20.04
CA THR A 449 46.95 -48.26 19.78
C THR A 449 46.10 -49.11 20.71
N ASP A 450 45.41 -50.12 20.18
CA ASP A 450 44.42 -50.93 20.90
C ASP A 450 44.98 -51.58 22.19
N SER A 451 44.15 -51.60 23.23
CA SER A 451 44.51 -52.05 24.59
C SER A 451 44.55 -53.57 24.77
N GLY A 452 43.81 -54.31 23.94
CA GLY A 452 43.65 -55.77 24.04
C GLY A 452 42.71 -56.28 25.15
N ILE A 453 41.97 -55.40 25.84
CA ILE A 453 40.99 -55.80 26.90
C ILE A 453 39.53 -55.86 26.37
N PRO A 454 38.65 -56.70 26.95
CA PRO A 454 37.31 -56.99 26.40
C PRO A 454 36.28 -55.89 26.67
N ASN A 455 36.53 -55.08 27.70
CA ASN A 455 35.90 -53.80 27.97
C ASN A 455 37.01 -52.77 28.16
N SER A 456 36.70 -51.48 27.99
CA SER A 456 37.56 -50.41 28.51
C SER A 456 36.99 -49.90 29.84
N GLY A 457 37.51 -48.79 30.38
CA GLY A 457 36.98 -48.05 31.53
C GLY A 457 36.70 -48.83 32.82
N PHE A 458 35.62 -48.44 33.49
CA PHE A 458 35.22 -48.87 34.83
C PHE A 458 33.74 -49.29 34.90
N GLY A 459 33.50 -50.47 35.48
CA GLY A 459 32.21 -50.90 36.07
C GLY A 459 31.09 -51.17 35.08
N ASN A 460 30.63 -52.39 34.85
CA ASN A 460 30.67 -53.61 35.67
C ASN A 460 30.61 -54.88 34.75
N VAL A 461 29.57 -55.75 34.83
CA VAL A 461 29.61 -57.11 34.22
C VAL A 461 28.25 -57.68 33.74
N GLY A 462 27.83 -57.53 32.48
CA GLY A 462 26.79 -58.42 31.93
C GLY A 462 25.84 -57.96 30.82
N ASP A 463 25.61 -56.67 30.62
CA ASP A 463 25.18 -56.08 29.33
C ASP A 463 26.18 -54.93 29.11
N ASP A 464 25.78 -53.95 28.31
CA ASP A 464 26.12 -52.57 28.60
C ASP A 464 27.59 -52.13 28.41
N ILE A 465 28.37 -52.99 27.77
CA ILE A 465 29.21 -52.79 26.57
C ILE A 465 29.71 -51.37 26.23
N SER A 466 30.32 -50.64 27.15
CA SER A 466 30.53 -49.19 27.02
C SER A 466 30.66 -48.53 28.39
N GLY A 467 31.38 -47.42 28.58
CA GLY A 467 31.28 -46.40 29.66
C GLY A 467 31.08 -46.70 31.18
N PHE A 468 31.38 -47.84 31.80
CA PHE A 468 32.09 -49.03 31.31
C PHE A 468 31.56 -50.38 31.85
N PHE A 469 30.32 -50.71 31.43
CA PHE A 469 29.62 -52.02 31.40
C PHE A 469 28.68 -52.37 32.59
N ASN A 470 27.87 -51.47 33.17
CA ASN A 470 27.14 -51.74 34.43
C ASN A 470 26.17 -52.97 34.41
N THR A 471 25.77 -53.57 35.57
CA THR A 471 24.88 -54.78 35.60
C THR A 471 23.96 -55.02 36.84
N ALA A 472 22.69 -55.46 36.62
CA ALA A 472 21.76 -56.22 37.49
C ALA A 472 20.80 -57.16 36.69
N SER A 473 20.07 -58.12 37.30
CA SER A 473 19.23 -59.12 36.57
C SER A 473 18.03 -59.69 37.35
N GLY A 474 17.01 -60.26 36.68
CA GLY A 474 15.77 -60.79 37.31
C GLY A 474 14.57 -61.31 36.48
N GLY A 475 14.63 -61.50 35.13
CA GLY A 475 13.54 -62.05 34.28
C GLY A 475 13.30 -61.28 32.94
N SER A 476 12.19 -61.47 32.19
CA SER A 476 12.05 -61.13 30.74
C SER A 476 12.64 -59.78 30.23
N PHE A 477 13.65 -59.81 29.32
CA PHE A 477 14.60 -58.75 28.83
C PHE A 477 15.82 -58.48 29.78
N ASN A 478 17.09 -58.49 29.31
CA ASN A 478 18.26 -57.67 29.82
C ASN A 478 19.13 -57.08 28.66
N GLY A 479 19.28 -55.73 28.57
CA GLY A 479 19.53 -54.96 27.33
C GLY A 479 20.89 -54.32 26.98
N GLU A 480 20.97 -52.98 27.09
CA GLU A 480 21.41 -52.09 26.01
C GLU A 480 22.15 -50.73 26.36
N VAL A 481 23.49 -50.79 26.46
CA VAL A 481 24.68 -50.34 25.57
C VAL A 481 25.92 -47.60 25.27
N SER A 482 25.90 -46.50 26.10
CA SER A 482 26.42 -45.10 26.02
C SER A 482 26.22 -44.36 27.35
N GLY A 483 27.09 -43.42 27.75
CA GLY A 483 27.16 -42.77 29.08
C GLY A 483 27.94 -43.40 30.30
N PHE A 484 28.45 -44.64 30.30
CA PHE A 484 27.69 -45.70 29.69
C PHE A 484 26.96 -46.73 30.53
N PHE A 485 25.72 -46.95 30.04
CA PHE A 485 25.09 -48.24 29.80
C PHE A 485 24.89 -49.00 31.15
N ASN A 486 23.63 -49.23 31.55
CA ASN A 486 23.21 -49.80 32.84
C ASN A 486 22.86 -51.30 32.75
N LYS A 487 22.75 -52.03 33.86
CA LYS A 487 22.14 -53.38 33.99
C LYS A 487 20.78 -53.43 34.69
N VAL A 488 19.75 -54.14 34.21
CA VAL A 488 18.63 -54.70 35.00
C VAL A 488 18.01 -55.91 34.24
N SER A 489 17.33 -56.84 34.93
CA SER A 489 16.31 -57.73 34.31
C SER A 489 15.14 -58.08 35.23
N GLY A 490 14.02 -58.59 34.69
CA GLY A 490 12.73 -58.64 35.37
C GLY A 490 11.54 -59.37 34.68
N GLY A 491 10.90 -58.90 33.59
CA GLY A 491 9.63 -59.50 33.14
C GLY A 491 8.64 -58.77 32.22
N SER A 492 7.35 -58.94 32.48
CA SER A 492 6.44 -59.74 31.63
C SER A 492 6.02 -59.20 30.27
N VAL A 493 5.96 -57.88 30.02
CA VAL A 493 5.37 -57.36 28.76
C VAL A 493 6.21 -56.31 28.01
N PHE A 494 6.98 -55.42 28.65
CA PHE A 494 7.49 -54.19 27.99
C PHE A 494 8.97 -53.76 28.16
N ASN A 495 9.88 -54.61 27.67
CA ASN A 495 11.34 -54.47 27.32
C ASN A 495 12.10 -55.41 26.07
N TYR A 496 12.80 -54.21 25.61
CA TYR A 496 14.19 -53.49 25.65
C TYR A 496 14.22 -51.97 25.17
N GLN A 497 15.23 -51.11 25.50
CA GLN A 497 16.33 -50.64 24.55
C GLN A 497 17.29 -49.42 24.83
N VAL A 498 18.36 -49.26 24.02
CA VAL A 498 19.59 -48.44 24.18
C VAL A 498 19.39 -46.95 24.32
N SER A 499 20.18 -46.27 25.16
CA SER A 499 20.26 -44.80 25.13
C SER A 499 19.22 -44.12 26.03
N GLY A 500 19.34 -43.04 26.88
CA GLY A 500 20.28 -41.99 27.42
C GLY A 500 21.11 -42.16 28.72
N ILE A 501 22.23 -42.87 28.70
CA ILE A 501 22.32 -44.01 27.82
C ILE A 501 22.28 -45.37 28.57
N GLY A 502 21.29 -46.18 28.17
CA GLY A 502 21.08 -47.57 28.55
C GLY A 502 20.57 -47.80 29.95
N ASN A 503 19.71 -46.94 30.49
CA ASN A 503 19.10 -47.25 31.79
C ASN A 503 18.14 -48.46 31.63
N ASN A 504 18.54 -49.63 32.14
CA ASN A 504 18.33 -50.96 31.53
C ASN A 504 17.15 -51.81 32.07
N ILE A 505 15.98 -51.20 32.27
CA ILE A 505 15.01 -51.53 33.35
C ILE A 505 13.84 -52.46 32.95
N VAL A 506 13.39 -53.33 33.88
CA VAL A 506 12.66 -54.60 33.59
C VAL A 506 11.87 -55.23 34.83
N PRO A 507 10.73 -55.99 34.70
CA PRO A 507 9.90 -56.49 35.88
C PRO A 507 8.91 -57.75 35.75
N ASP A 508 9.08 -58.82 36.57
CA ASP A 508 8.34 -60.14 36.77
C ASP A 508 7.64 -60.91 35.58
N PRO A 509 7.97 -62.20 35.27
CA PRO A 509 7.41 -62.97 34.13
C PRO A 509 6.05 -63.70 34.29
N ASN A 510 5.44 -63.78 35.48
CA ASN A 510 4.29 -64.68 35.76
C ASN A 510 2.92 -64.19 35.21
N ASN A 511 2.82 -64.06 33.89
CA ASN A 511 1.88 -63.14 33.21
C ASN A 511 0.49 -63.70 32.82
N VAL A 512 -0.53 -62.83 32.90
CA VAL A 512 -1.81 -62.95 32.15
C VAL A 512 -2.39 -61.58 31.68
N PHE A 513 -2.05 -60.44 32.30
CA PHE A 513 -2.97 -59.29 32.39
C PHE A 513 -2.52 -57.92 31.82
N LEU A 514 -1.53 -57.85 30.93
CA LEU A 514 -1.25 -56.60 30.17
C LEU A 514 -1.27 -56.85 28.66
N SER A 515 -2.01 -55.99 27.94
CA SER A 515 -2.11 -56.00 26.48
C SER A 515 -0.87 -55.45 25.80
N THR A 516 -0.57 -55.97 24.60
CA THR A 516 0.50 -55.61 23.65
C THR A 516 0.75 -54.11 23.39
N ALA A 517 1.99 -53.77 22.99
CA ALA A 517 2.57 -52.45 22.67
C ALA A 517 2.78 -51.45 23.86
N VAL A 518 3.98 -50.91 24.17
CA VAL A 518 5.35 -51.01 23.57
C VAL A 518 6.42 -50.93 24.68
N ALA A 519 7.66 -51.32 24.35
CA ALA A 519 8.41 -52.26 25.15
C ALA A 519 9.85 -51.82 25.48
N GLY A 520 10.05 -50.88 26.42
CA GLY A 520 11.38 -50.29 26.69
C GLY A 520 11.82 -49.38 25.55
N TYR A 521 12.74 -48.44 25.82
CA TYR A 521 13.06 -47.37 24.87
C TYR A 521 14.38 -46.67 25.15
N ALA A 522 14.74 -45.81 24.19
CA ALA A 522 16.08 -45.68 23.70
C ALA A 522 16.45 -44.30 23.09
N SER A 523 17.51 -43.65 23.60
CA SER A 523 18.26 -42.42 23.14
C SER A 523 17.66 -41.00 23.16
N GLY A 524 18.00 -40.13 24.12
CA GLY A 524 18.64 -40.45 25.38
C GLY A 524 18.77 -39.36 26.46
N LEU A 525 17.76 -39.01 27.27
CA LEU A 525 16.45 -39.63 27.54
C LEU A 525 16.58 -41.01 28.24
N PHE A 526 15.51 -41.82 28.25
CA PHE A 526 15.56 -43.28 28.12
C PHE A 526 16.62 -44.07 28.96
N ASN A 527 16.30 -44.78 30.03
CA ASN A 527 15.04 -44.99 30.70
C ASN A 527 14.12 -45.91 29.90
N MET A 528 14.48 -47.20 29.87
CA MET A 528 13.49 -48.27 29.77
C MET A 528 12.62 -48.27 31.05
N ILE A 529 11.38 -48.76 30.97
CA ILE A 529 10.50 -49.19 32.08
C ILE A 529 9.40 -50.05 31.43
N THR A 530 8.82 -51.05 32.11
CA THR A 530 7.46 -51.49 31.69
C THR A 530 6.43 -50.42 31.94
N GLY A 531 5.51 -50.29 30.99
CA GLY A 531 4.23 -49.63 31.15
C GLY A 531 4.11 -48.36 30.33
N SER A 532 5.21 -47.62 30.14
CA SER A 532 5.36 -46.50 29.21
C SER A 532 6.71 -45.80 29.43
N SER A 533 7.19 -45.04 28.44
CA SER A 533 8.37 -44.18 28.62
C SER A 533 8.27 -42.89 27.80
N GLY A 534 9.19 -41.96 28.09
CA GLY A 534 9.44 -40.73 27.36
C GLY A 534 10.61 -40.00 28.04
N LEU A 535 10.91 -38.78 27.57
CA LEU A 535 11.81 -37.87 28.28
C LEU A 535 11.35 -37.75 29.77
N PHE A 536 12.27 -37.95 30.71
CA PHE A 536 12.04 -37.99 32.16
C PHE A 536 11.03 -39.04 32.70
N GLY A 537 10.50 -39.98 31.90
CA GLY A 537 9.54 -40.98 32.38
C GLY A 537 8.17 -40.41 32.78
N LEU A 538 7.74 -39.33 32.11
CA LEU A 538 6.57 -38.51 32.46
C LEU A 538 5.21 -39.24 32.54
N SER A 539 5.09 -40.48 32.06
CA SER A 539 3.86 -41.28 32.14
C SER A 539 3.47 -41.73 33.56
N ARG A 540 4.24 -41.32 34.58
CA ARG A 540 3.87 -41.42 36.01
C ARG A 540 3.61 -40.05 36.67
N MET A 541 3.57 -38.97 35.90
CA MET A 541 3.44 -37.59 36.39
C MET A 541 2.21 -36.83 35.87
N LEU A 542 1.32 -37.48 35.12
CA LEU A 542 -0.05 -37.04 34.88
C LEU A 542 -1.01 -38.11 35.44
N PRO A 543 -2.13 -37.71 36.11
CA PRO A 543 -3.10 -38.63 36.68
C PRO A 543 -4.06 -39.23 35.63
#